data_AF-A8WR38-F1
#
_entry.id   AF-A8WR38-F1
#
_cell.length_a   1.000
_cell.length_b   1.000
_cell.length_c   1.000
_cell.angle_alpha   90.00
_cell.angle_beta   90.00
_cell.angle_gamma   90.00
#
_symmetry.space_group_name_H-M   'P 1'
#
loop_
_entity.id
_entity.type
_entity.pdbx_description
1 polymer ?
#
loop_
_entity_poly.entity_id
_entity_poly.type
_entity_poly.pdbx_seq_one_letter_code
_entity_poly.pdbx_strand_id
1 'polypeptide(L)' 'MPSKKVIKKKVAAVPAHIRAQTQVQKEVKNPLFEKRPRNFNIGQDIQPKRDVTRFVKWPKYIRLQRQSAILQKRLK' A
#
# COMPACT_ATOMS: atom_id res chain seq x y z
N MET A 1 -33.60 29.06 47.62
CA MET A 1 -33.59 28.27 46.37
C MET A 1 -32.33 27.38 46.40
N PRO A 2 -32.45 26.04 46.34
CA PRO A 2 -31.34 25.14 46.63
C PRO A 2 -30.27 25.12 45.51
N SER A 3 -28.99 25.14 45.90
CA SER A 3 -27.83 25.08 45.01
C SER A 3 -27.53 23.64 44.59
N LYS A 4 -27.43 23.39 43.28
CA LYS A 4 -27.24 22.06 42.68
C LYS A 4 -25.74 21.69 42.66
N LYS A 5 -25.34 20.70 43.47
CA LYS A 5 -23.96 20.18 43.55
C LYS A 5 -23.61 19.40 42.28
N VAL A 6 -22.60 19.84 41.51
CA VAL A 6 -22.11 19.13 40.32
C VAL A 6 -21.17 18.01 40.74
N ILE A 7 -21.62 16.76 40.58
CA ILE A 7 -20.83 15.55 40.85
C ILE A 7 -19.96 15.26 39.61
N LYS A 8 -18.64 15.48 39.71
CA LYS A 8 -17.69 15.07 38.67
C LYS A 8 -17.53 13.55 38.70
N LYS A 9 -18.03 12.88 37.67
CA LYS A 9 -17.87 11.44 37.44
C LYS A 9 -16.38 11.15 37.17
N LYS A 10 -15.69 10.50 38.12
CA LYS A 10 -14.30 10.03 37.92
C LYS A 10 -14.33 8.83 36.97
N VAL A 11 -14.08 9.08 35.68
CA VAL A 11 -13.89 8.02 34.68
C VAL A 11 -12.49 7.42 34.87
N ALA A 12 -12.42 6.08 34.89
CA ALA A 12 -11.16 5.35 35.07
C ALA A 12 -10.14 5.71 33.98
N ALA A 13 -8.86 5.74 34.37
CA ALA A 13 -7.78 6.02 33.44
C ALA A 13 -7.68 4.93 32.37
N VAL A 14 -7.50 5.35 31.11
CA VAL A 14 -7.27 4.46 29.97
C VAL A 14 -6.05 3.56 30.26
N PRO A 15 -6.15 2.23 30.03
CA PRO A 15 -5.10 1.31 30.43
C PRO A 15 -3.80 1.53 29.65
N ALA A 16 -2.67 1.31 30.35
CA ALA A 16 -1.33 1.72 29.92
C ALA A 16 -0.90 1.18 28.54
N HIS A 17 -1.41 0.03 28.12
CA HIS A 17 -1.11 -0.58 26.83
C HIS A 17 -1.60 0.26 25.63
N ILE A 18 -2.70 1.02 25.77
CA ILE A 18 -3.21 1.92 24.73
C ILE A 18 -2.38 3.22 24.67
N ARG A 19 -1.87 3.68 25.82
CA ARG A 19 -0.97 4.85 25.89
C ARG A 19 0.42 4.55 25.32
N ALA A 20 0.92 3.34 25.48
CA ALA A 20 2.21 2.93 24.91
C ALA A 20 2.16 2.82 23.38
N GLN A 21 1.04 2.38 22.80
CA GLN A 21 0.89 2.26 21.34
C GLN A 21 0.75 3.62 20.62
N THR A 22 0.32 4.67 21.34
CA THR A 22 0.16 6.03 20.78
C THR A 22 1.42 6.89 20.87
N GLN A 23 2.46 6.41 21.57
CA GLN A 23 3.79 7.00 21.50
C GLN A 23 4.48 6.52 20.22
N VAL A 24 3.96 7.01 19.08
CA VAL A 24 4.66 6.96 17.80
C VAL A 24 6.03 7.60 18.04
N GLN A 25 7.06 6.76 18.05
CA GLN A 25 8.44 7.18 18.15
C GLN A 25 8.65 8.29 17.12
N LYS A 26 8.94 9.51 17.59
CA LYS A 26 9.26 10.62 16.71
C LYS A 26 10.63 10.30 16.10
N GLU A 27 10.61 9.66 14.94
CA GLU A 27 11.81 9.50 14.12
C GLU A 27 12.45 10.89 13.95
N VAL A 28 13.72 11.00 14.32
CA VAL A 28 14.52 12.21 14.12
C VAL A 28 14.72 12.37 12.62
N LYS A 29 13.80 13.08 11.95
CA LYS A 29 13.89 13.37 10.52
C LYS A 29 14.96 14.43 10.32
N ASN A 30 16.05 14.06 9.67
CA ASN A 30 17.05 15.02 9.22
C ASN A 30 16.40 15.99 8.21
N PRO A 31 16.39 17.30 8.48
CA PRO A 31 15.73 18.30 7.62
C PRO A 31 16.34 18.41 6.22
N LEU A 32 17.53 17.85 5.98
CA LEU A 32 18.15 17.79 4.65
C LEU A 32 17.51 16.75 3.72
N PHE A 33 16.72 15.81 4.25
CA PHE A 33 16.09 14.76 3.46
C PHE A 33 14.57 14.97 3.35
N GLU A 34 14.14 15.36 2.16
CA GLU A 34 12.73 15.49 1.80
C GLU A 34 12.21 14.22 1.11
N LYS A 35 10.95 13.85 1.35
CA LYS A 35 10.29 12.82 0.56
C LYS A 35 9.93 13.38 -0.82
N ARG A 36 10.44 12.77 -1.88
CA ARG A 36 10.12 13.12 -3.28
C ARG A 36 9.39 11.97 -3.98
N PRO A 37 8.07 11.80 -3.73
CA PRO A 37 7.31 10.76 -4.42
C PRO A 37 7.10 11.14 -5.89
N ARG A 38 7.32 10.19 -6.80
CA ARG A 38 6.98 10.35 -8.22
C ARG A 38 5.53 9.94 -8.47
N ASN A 39 4.86 10.63 -9.38
CA ASN A 39 3.50 10.31 -9.80
C ASN A 39 3.53 9.53 -11.12
N PHE A 40 3.12 8.26 -11.09
CA PHE A 40 3.15 7.37 -12.26
C PHE A 40 1.78 7.22 -12.96
N ASN A 41 0.86 8.16 -12.72
CA ASN A 41 -0.39 8.24 -13.47
C ASN A 41 -0.13 8.69 -14.92
N ILE A 42 -1.14 8.51 -15.78
CA ILE A 42 -1.06 8.85 -17.20
C ILE A 42 -0.72 10.35 -17.36
N GLY A 43 0.30 10.66 -18.15
CA GLY A 43 0.71 12.04 -18.47
C GLY A 43 1.56 12.74 -17.41
N GLN A 44 2.07 12.02 -16.40
CA GLN A 44 2.90 12.57 -15.32
C GLN A 44 4.37 12.10 -15.48
N ASP A 45 5.02 11.62 -14.42
CA ASP A 45 6.41 11.15 -14.46
C ASP A 45 6.57 9.87 -15.31
N ILE A 46 7.81 9.59 -15.72
CA ILE A 46 8.18 8.38 -16.48
C ILE A 46 7.77 7.12 -15.70
N GLN A 47 7.10 6.20 -16.40
CA GLN A 47 6.69 4.92 -15.81
C GLN A 47 7.90 4.11 -15.32
N PRO A 48 7.82 3.49 -14.13
CA PRO A 48 8.82 2.52 -13.68
C PRO A 48 8.93 1.32 -14.63
N LYS A 49 10.07 0.63 -14.55
CA LYS A 49 10.24 -0.68 -15.16
C LYS A 49 9.24 -1.66 -14.53
N ARG A 50 8.44 -2.32 -15.35
CA ARG A 50 7.48 -3.37 -14.95
C ARG A 50 7.74 -4.64 -15.72
N ASP A 51 7.20 -5.76 -15.22
CA ASP A 51 7.25 -7.01 -15.95
C ASP A 51 6.48 -6.88 -17.28
N VAL A 52 7.18 -7.13 -18.38
CA VAL A 52 6.66 -7.11 -19.74
C VAL A 52 6.59 -8.49 -20.38
N THR A 53 6.87 -9.58 -19.64
CA THR A 53 6.90 -10.98 -20.14
C THR A 53 5.69 -11.35 -20.99
N ARG A 54 4.50 -10.85 -20.65
CA ARG A 54 3.26 -11.10 -21.41
C ARG A 54 3.19 -10.36 -22.75
N PHE A 55 3.83 -9.20 -22.85
CA PHE A 55 3.80 -8.30 -24.01
C PHE A 55 5.03 -8.44 -24.91
N VAL A 56 6.05 -9.20 -24.49
CA VAL A 56 7.24 -9.47 -25.31
C VAL A 56 6.84 -10.21 -26.58
N LYS A 57 7.43 -9.79 -27.70
CA LYS A 57 7.43 -10.58 -28.94
C LYS A 57 8.29 -11.83 -28.74
N TRP A 58 7.67 -12.91 -28.27
CA TRP A 58 8.37 -14.16 -28.02
C TRP A 58 8.97 -14.77 -29.31
N PRO A 59 10.11 -15.47 -29.19
CA PRO A 59 10.70 -16.29 -30.26
C PRO A 59 9.68 -17.22 -30.90
N LYS A 60 9.88 -17.52 -32.19
CA LYS A 60 8.92 -18.29 -33.00
C LYS A 60 8.59 -19.64 -32.38
N TYR A 61 9.59 -20.37 -31.88
CA TYR A 61 9.39 -21.70 -31.31
C TYR A 61 8.49 -21.69 -30.05
N ILE A 62 8.65 -20.71 -29.16
CA ILE A 62 7.81 -20.56 -27.96
C ILE A 62 6.36 -20.28 -28.37
N ARG A 63 6.17 -19.44 -29.39
CA ARG A 63 4.83 -19.13 -29.89
C ARG A 63 4.14 -20.38 -30.44
N LEU A 64 4.85 -21.16 -31.26
CA LEU A 64 4.33 -22.40 -31.83
C LEU A 64 3.97 -23.40 -30.74
N GLN A 65 4.86 -23.63 -29.76
CA GLN A 65 4.61 -24.54 -28.64
C GLN A 65 3.37 -24.14 -27.83
N ARG A 66 3.23 -22.85 -27.49
CA ARG A 66 2.05 -22.33 -26.78
C ARG A 66 0.77 -22.48 -27.60
N GLN A 67 0.83 -22.19 -28.91
CA GLN A 67 -0.31 -22.37 -29.81
C GLN A 67 -0.76 -23.83 -29.91
N SER A 68 0.17 -24.77 -30.04
CA SER A 68 -0.13 -26.22 -30.05
C SER A 68 -0.83 -26.66 -28.76
N ALA A 69 -0.32 -26.25 -27.60
CA ALA A 69 -0.93 -26.58 -26.32
C ALA A 69 -2.33 -25.96 -26.15
N ILE A 70 -2.54 -24.73 -26.65
CA ILE A 70 -3.87 -24.08 -26.65
C ILE A 70 -4.83 -24.80 -27.59
N LEU A 71 -4.37 -25.23 -28.76
CA LEU A 71 -5.20 -25.91 -29.75
C LEU A 71 -5.72 -27.26 -29.22
N GLN A 72 -4.84 -28.08 -28.63
CA GLN A 72 -5.21 -29.36 -28.02
C GLN A 72 -6.26 -29.21 -26.90
N LYS A 73 -6.22 -28.10 -26.15
CA LYS A 73 -7.23 -27.81 -25.12
C LYS A 73 -8.57 -27.35 -25.69
N ARG A 74 -8.58 -26.78 -26.89
CA ARG A 74 -9.79 -26.21 -27.53
C ARG A 74 -10.51 -27.23 -28.40
N LEU A 75 -9.78 -28.15 -29.02
CA LEU A 75 -10.36 -29.24 -29.78
C LEU A 75 -10.93 -30.30 -28.81
N LYS A 76 -12.04 -30.91 -29.19
CA LYS A 76 -12.65 -32.04 -28.49
C LYS A 76 -12.08 -33.35 -29.01
#